data_AF-A0A367RSX1-F1
#
_entry.id   AF-A0A367RSX1-F1
#
_cell.length_a   1.000
_cell.length_b   1.000
_cell.length_c   1.000
_cell.angle_alpha   90.00
_cell.angle_beta   90.00
_cell.angle_gamma   90.00
#
_symmetry.space_group_name_H-M   'P 1'
#
loop_
_entity.id
_entity.type
_entity.pdbx_description
1 polymer ?
#
loop_
_entity_poly.entity_id
_entity_poly.type
_entity_poly.pdbx_seq_one_letter_code
_entity_poly.pdbx_strand_id
1 'polypeptide(L)'
;MEGSTYRRPGARMLMSADGLIVGAISGGCLESDVFEKAQQVMYTGKPCVVKYDTTSEENLIWELGLGCQGVAYVLIKSLPVIEPNQMSFVRKCLDDQLSGCYCNRI
;
A
#
# COMPACT_ATOMS: atom_id res chain seq x y z
N MET A 1 -7.71 15.49 6.81
CA MET A 1 -6.33 15.02 7.04
C MET A 1 -5.70 16.04 7.98
N GLU A 2 -5.38 15.63 9.20
CA GLU A 2 -4.64 16.46 10.17
C GLU A 2 -3.25 15.84 10.34
N GLY A 3 -2.19 16.62 10.14
CA GLY A 3 -0.79 16.17 10.25
C GLY A 3 0.01 16.27 8.95
N SER A 4 1.24 16.78 9.07
CA SER A 4 2.20 17.01 7.97
C SER A 4 3.07 15.77 7.76
N THR A 5 2.50 14.63 7.38
CA THR A 5 3.20 13.35 7.46
C THR A 5 2.54 12.24 6.66
N TYR A 6 3.36 11.45 5.97
CA TYR A 6 3.07 10.47 4.91
C TYR A 6 2.88 11.09 3.53
N ARG A 7 3.26 10.35 2.47
CA ARG A 7 2.96 10.77 1.09
C ARG A 7 1.47 11.07 0.99
N ARG A 8 1.11 12.06 0.15
CA ARG A 8 -0.28 12.51 -0.03
C ARG A 8 -1.22 11.32 -0.23
N PRO A 9 -2.49 11.42 0.22
CA PRO A 9 -3.51 10.40 -0.03
C PRO A 9 -3.44 9.92 -1.49
N GLY A 10 -3.39 8.60 -1.68
CA GLY A 10 -3.24 7.99 -3.00
C GLY A 10 -1.87 7.42 -3.31
N ALA A 11 -0.88 7.52 -2.41
CA ALA A 11 0.33 6.72 -2.50
C ALA A 11 0.00 5.22 -2.53
N ARG A 12 0.65 4.46 -3.42
CA ARG A 12 0.42 3.04 -3.62
C ARG A 12 1.76 2.30 -3.68
N MET A 13 1.74 1.08 -3.18
CA MET A 13 2.83 0.12 -3.26
C MET A 13 2.25 -1.21 -3.73
N LEU A 14 2.96 -1.87 -4.64
CA LEU A 14 2.68 -3.22 -5.10
C LEU A 14 3.79 -4.14 -4.63
N MET A 15 3.42 -5.36 -4.31
CA MET A 15 4.37 -6.40 -3.95
C MET A 15 3.92 -7.74 -4.49
N SER A 16 4.89 -8.55 -4.91
CA SER A 16 4.68 -9.91 -5.34
C SER A 16 5.04 -10.90 -4.24
N ALA A 17 4.55 -12.14 -4.37
CA ALA A 17 4.82 -13.21 -3.42
C ALA A 17 6.31 -13.60 -3.36
N ASP A 18 7.08 -13.35 -4.42
CA ASP A 18 8.53 -13.56 -4.50
C ASP A 18 9.36 -12.34 -4.04
N GLY A 19 8.71 -11.30 -3.49
CA GLY A 19 9.38 -10.20 -2.81
C GLY A 19 9.77 -9.00 -3.68
N LEU A 20 9.35 -8.95 -4.95
CA LEU A 20 9.48 -7.73 -5.75
C LEU A 20 8.56 -6.65 -5.19
N ILE A 21 9.08 -5.43 -5.04
CA ILE A 21 8.32 -4.27 -4.54
C ILE A 21 8.41 -3.13 -5.56
N VAL A 22 7.29 -2.49 -5.85
CA VAL A 22 7.19 -1.30 -6.70
C VAL A 22 6.36 -0.22 -6.02
N GLY A 23 6.88 0.99 -5.96
CA GLY A 23 6.26 2.13 -5.26
C GLY A 23 6.64 2.22 -3.79
N ALA A 24 6.10 3.20 -3.09
CA ALA A 24 6.35 3.45 -1.67
C ALA A 24 5.19 4.24 -1.06
N ILE A 25 4.96 4.05 0.25
CA ILE A 25 3.87 4.70 0.98
C ILE A 25 4.37 5.63 2.09
N SER A 26 5.56 5.40 2.66
CA SER A 26 6.15 6.26 3.69
C SER A 26 7.59 6.66 3.40
N GLY A 27 8.41 5.76 2.83
CA GLY A 27 9.83 5.97 2.59
C GLY A 27 10.75 5.48 3.71
N GLY A 28 10.35 4.49 4.53
CA GLY A 28 11.14 4.04 5.69
C GLY A 28 10.73 2.68 6.27
N CYS A 29 10.74 2.55 7.60
CA CYS A 29 10.55 1.28 8.31
C CYS A 29 9.14 0.68 8.19
N LEU A 30 8.16 1.44 7.70
CA LEU A 30 6.77 1.00 7.52
C LEU A 30 6.62 -0.11 6.48
N GLU A 31 7.42 -0.04 5.42
CA GLU A 31 7.33 -0.94 4.29
C GLU A 31 7.55 -2.41 4.70
N SER A 32 8.40 -2.69 5.69
CA SER A 32 8.65 -4.04 6.20
C SER A 32 7.44 -4.65 6.92
N ASP A 33 6.81 -3.91 7.85
CA ASP A 33 5.60 -4.39 8.55
C ASP A 33 4.41 -4.56 7.59
N VAL A 34 4.28 -3.65 6.61
CA VAL A 34 3.29 -3.79 5.54
C VAL A 34 3.55 -5.03 4.69
N PHE A 35 4.80 -5.37 4.40
CA PHE A 35 5.16 -6.57 3.64
C PHE A 35 4.78 -7.85 4.37
N GLU A 36 5.04 -7.96 5.67
CA GLU A 36 4.64 -9.10 6.48
C GLU A 36 3.12 -9.30 6.50
N LYS A 37 2.36 -8.22 6.73
CA LYS A 37 0.89 -8.28 6.70
C LYS A 37 0.35 -8.62 5.32
N ALA A 38 0.98 -8.12 4.26
CA ALA A 38 0.58 -8.43 2.90
C ALA A 38 0.82 -9.90 2.54
N GLN A 39 1.89 -10.53 3.03
CA GLN A 39 2.05 -11.98 2.89
C GLN A 39 0.89 -12.76 3.53
N GLN A 40 0.46 -12.35 4.72
CA GLN A 40 -0.71 -12.94 5.38
C GLN A 40 -2.00 -12.70 4.58
N VAL A 41 -2.20 -11.50 4.02
CA VAL A 41 -3.35 -11.19 3.17
C VAL A 41 -3.31 -11.98 1.86
N MET A 42 -2.13 -12.18 1.26
CA MET A 42 -1.94 -13.01 0.07
C MET A 42 -2.31 -14.47 0.35
N TYR A 43 -1.86 -15.01 1.50
CA TYR A 43 -2.15 -16.38 1.91
C TYR A 43 -3.63 -16.60 2.26
N THR A 44 -4.23 -15.68 3.03
CA THR A 44 -5.61 -15.84 3.52
C THR A 44 -6.68 -15.35 2.55
N GLY A 45 -6.32 -14.50 1.59
CA GLY A 45 -7.25 -13.79 0.72
C GLY A 45 -8.11 -12.73 1.42
N LYS A 46 -7.91 -12.51 2.73
CA LYS A 46 -8.73 -11.59 3.54
C LYS A 46 -8.07 -10.20 3.58
N PRO A 47 -8.71 -9.14 3.05
CA PRO A 47 -8.17 -7.79 3.13
C PRO A 47 -8.08 -7.30 4.59
N CYS A 48 -7.13 -6.42 4.87
CA CYS A 48 -7.02 -5.76 6.18
C CYS A 48 -6.72 -4.27 6.04
N VAL A 49 -7.08 -3.49 7.07
CA VAL A 49 -6.72 -2.08 7.20
C VAL A 49 -5.87 -1.93 8.45
N VAL A 50 -4.72 -1.30 8.31
CA VAL A 50 -3.76 -1.11 9.41
C VAL A 50 -3.68 0.37 9.73
N LYS A 51 -3.83 0.72 11.01
CA LYS A 51 -3.62 2.08 11.52
C LYS A 51 -2.18 2.19 12.01
N TYR A 52 -1.44 3.16 11.47
CA TYR A 52 -0.13 3.56 11.94
C TYR A 52 -0.24 4.92 12.59
N ASP A 53 0.10 5.00 13.87
CA ASP A 53 0.00 6.20 14.67
C ASP A 53 1.38 6.56 15.20
N THR A 54 1.95 7.64 14.67
CA THR A 54 3.26 8.17 15.07
C THR A 54 3.12 9.27 16.11
N THR A 55 1.91 9.53 16.60
CA THR A 55 1.62 10.58 17.60
C THR A 55 1.51 10.05 19.02
N SER A 56 1.47 8.72 19.20
CA SER A 56 1.38 8.07 20.50
C SER A 56 2.77 7.80 21.09
N GLU A 57 2.98 8.14 22.37
CA GLU A 57 4.21 7.89 23.13
C GLU A 57 4.66 6.42 23.14
N GLU A 58 3.76 5.46 22.89
CA GLU A 58 4.06 4.03 22.80
C GLU A 58 4.80 3.61 21.51
N ASN A 59 4.90 4.47 20.50
CA ASN A 59 5.46 4.16 19.18
C ASN A 59 6.78 4.90 18.86
N LEU A 60 7.58 5.18 19.90
CA LEU A 60 8.93 5.79 19.81
C LEU A 60 9.89 5.10 18.81
N ILE A 61 9.70 3.82 18.51
CA ILE A 61 10.50 3.06 17.51
C ILE A 61 10.31 3.63 16.10
N TRP A 62 9.13 4.18 15.80
CA TRP A 62 8.77 4.74 14.50
C TRP A 62 9.21 6.19 14.36
N GLU A 63 9.42 6.90 15.47
CA GLU A 63 9.87 8.30 15.50
C GLU A 63 11.30 8.47 14.97
N LEU A 64 12.17 7.46 15.16
CA LEU A 64 13.59 7.53 14.79
C LEU A 64 13.86 7.49 13.26
N GLY A 65 12.86 7.13 12.44
CA GLY A 65 13.05 6.95 11.00
C GLY A 65 12.12 7.77 10.10
N LEU A 66 11.10 8.43 10.64
CA LEU A 66 10.02 9.00 9.81
C LEU A 66 10.01 10.54 9.79
N GLY A 67 10.58 11.23 10.77
CA GLY A 67 10.66 12.71 10.79
C GLY A 67 9.30 13.40 10.67
N CYS A 68 8.22 12.68 11.00
CA CYS A 68 6.88 12.95 10.53
C CYS A 68 5.87 12.54 11.63
N GLN A 69 5.05 13.49 12.11
CA GLN A 69 3.98 13.32 13.09
C GLN A 69 2.60 13.19 12.41
N GLY A 70 1.97 12.04 12.51
CA GLY A 70 0.59 11.83 12.03
C GLY A 70 0.06 10.40 12.12
N VAL A 71 -1.18 10.24 11.66
CA VAL A 71 -1.89 8.95 11.59
C VAL A 71 -2.12 8.56 10.13
N ALA A 72 -1.76 7.34 9.76
CA ALA A 72 -2.02 6.77 8.44
C ALA A 72 -2.85 5.50 8.53
N TYR A 73 -3.75 5.33 7.55
CA TYR A 73 -4.50 4.09 7.36
C TYR A 73 -4.05 3.45 6.04
N VAL A 74 -3.60 2.20 6.11
CA VAL A 74 -3.12 1.45 4.96
C VAL A 74 -4.06 0.27 4.71
N LEU A 75 -4.76 0.29 3.58
CA LEU A 75 -5.52 -0.86 3.09
C LEU A 75 -4.57 -1.83 2.38
N ILE A 76 -4.54 -3.07 2.84
CA ILE A 76 -3.80 -4.17 2.24
C ILE A 76 -4.82 -5.16 1.68
N LYS A 77 -4.74 -5.41 0.37
CA LYS A 77 -5.64 -6.31 -0.33
C LYS A 77 -4.84 -7.17 -1.32
N SER A 78 -5.09 -8.47 -1.30
CA SER A 78 -4.51 -9.40 -2.27
C SER A 78 -5.07 -9.13 -3.67
N LEU A 79 -4.22 -9.29 -4.69
CA LEU A 79 -4.60 -9.21 -6.09
C LEU A 79 -4.88 -10.63 -6.61
N PRO A 80 -6.15 -11.05 -6.72
CA PRO A 80 -6.46 -12.39 -7.20
C PRO A 80 -6.16 -12.52 -8.70
N VAL A 81 -5.64 -13.68 -9.10
CA VAL A 81 -5.43 -14.05 -10.51
C VAL A 81 -6.75 -14.57 -11.10
N ILE A 82 -7.77 -13.70 -11.12
CA ILE A 82 -9.10 -14.01 -11.66
C ILE A 82 -9.41 -12.99 -12.75
N GLU A 83 -9.70 -13.45 -13.95
CA GLU A 83 -10.06 -12.59 -15.08
C GLU A 83 -11.57 -12.60 -15.36
N PRO A 84 -12.15 -11.48 -15.85
CA PRO A 84 -11.52 -10.17 -16.03
C PRO A 84 -11.50 -9.35 -14.73
N ASN A 85 -10.41 -8.59 -14.50
CA ASN A 85 -10.31 -7.65 -13.39
C ASN A 85 -9.55 -6.37 -13.81
N GLN A 86 -9.44 -5.40 -12.90
CA GLN A 86 -8.76 -4.12 -13.18
C GLN A 86 -7.30 -4.31 -13.61
N MET A 87 -6.57 -5.27 -13.03
CA MET A 87 -5.18 -5.55 -13.36
C MET A 87 -5.03 -6.21 -14.73
N SER A 88 -5.91 -7.16 -15.08
CA SER A 88 -5.90 -7.77 -16.42
C SER A 88 -6.27 -6.76 -17.51
N PHE A 89 -7.15 -5.79 -17.21
CA PHE A 89 -7.41 -4.65 -18.10
C PHE A 89 -6.17 -3.75 -18.28
N VAL A 90 -5.49 -3.37 -17.19
CA VAL A 90 -4.25 -2.58 -17.28
C VAL A 90 -3.20 -3.30 -18.11
N ARG A 91 -3.01 -4.61 -17.88
CA ARG A 91 -2.07 -5.42 -18.65
C ARG A 91 -2.41 -5.40 -20.14
N LYS A 92 -3.68 -5.64 -20.49
CA LYS A 92 -4.16 -5.57 -21.88
C LYS A 92 -3.90 -4.21 -22.52
N CYS A 93 -4.19 -3.11 -21.82
CA CYS A 93 -3.91 -1.77 -22.33
C CYS A 93 -2.42 -1.54 -22.62
N LEU A 94 -1.53 -2.05 -21.77
CA LEU A 94 -0.08 -1.96 -21.98
C LEU A 94 0.38 -2.81 -23.17
N ASP A 95 -0.12 -4.05 -23.28
CA ASP A 95 0.24 -4.98 -24.36
C ASP A 95 -0.26 -4.49 -25.73
N ASP A 96 -1.50 -3.99 -25.79
CA ASP A 96 -2.17 -3.56 -27.02
C ASP A 96 -1.96 -2.06 -27.33
N GLN A 97 -1.20 -1.34 -26.51
CA GLN A 97 -0.97 0.12 -26.60
C GLN A 97 -2.28 0.94 -26.62
N LEU A 98 -3.25 0.53 -25.80
CA LEU A 98 -4.55 1.20 -25.68
C LEU A 98 -4.54 2.23 -24.54
N SER A 99 -5.17 3.37 -24.78
CA SER A 99 -5.50 4.34 -23.73
C SER A 99 -6.59 3.81 -22.81
N GLY A 100 -6.51 4.13 -21.52
CA GLY A 100 -7.51 3.79 -20.51
C GLY A 100 -7.48 4.74 -19.32
N CYS A 101 -8.48 4.68 -18.44
CA CYS A 101 -8.54 5.48 -17.22
C CYS A 101 -8.72 4.59 -15.99
N TYR A 102 -8.05 4.95 -14.90
CA TYR A 102 -8.21 4.31 -13.60
C TYR A 102 -8.91 5.28 -12.65
N CYS A 103 -10.17 4.98 -12.34
CA CYS A 103 -11.02 5.82 -11.50
C CYS A 103 -11.12 5.23 -10.09
N ASN A 104 -10.50 5.89 -9.11
CA ASN A 104 -10.61 5.54 -7.70
C ASN A 104 -11.42 6.58 -6.93
N ARG A 105 -12.20 6.11 -5.96
CA ARG A 105 -12.81 6.95 -4.93
C ARG A 105 -11.79 7.20 -3.82
N ILE A 106 -11.51 8.47 -3.52
CA ILE A 106 -10.62 8.94 -2.44
C ILE A 106 -11.48 9.35 -1.24
#